data_AF-A0A7C4PEL7-F1
#
_entry.id   AF-A0A7C4PEL7-F1
#
_cell.length_a   1.000
_cell.length_b   1.000
_cell.length_c   1.000
_cell.angle_alpha   90.00
_cell.angle_beta   90.00
_cell.angle_gamma   90.00
#
_symmetry.space_group_name_H-M   'P 1'
#
loop_
_entity.id
_entity.type
_entity.pdbx_description
1 polymer ?
#
loop_
_entity_poly.entity_id
_entity_poly.type
_entity_poly.pdbx_seq_one_letter_code
_entity_poly.pdbx_strand_id
1 'polypeptide(L)'
;MTTRYRFLFLFPLLALIAAGLACNFSRRNAELTKSVSPDSSETAAVPELAVTQAAGQIRLVLSEAYLTDMLRKEFDSRDNPPLRDARIVLEDRRMILTGKAQQGFLQADLVLVMELSADNQGSVDVNVITASLGDFSLPESVLDELSATIRTIFETQVSPEIENFYIDEIIISDGEMTIQGHAR
;
A
#
# COMPACT_ATOMS: atom_id res chain seq x y z
N MET A 1 -64.82 -11.03 20.20
CA MET A 1 -64.23 -11.55 18.94
C MET A 1 -63.57 -10.41 18.17
N THR A 2 -62.36 -9.97 18.54
CA THR A 2 -61.65 -8.89 17.80
C THR A 2 -60.12 -8.96 17.95
N THR A 3 -59.61 -9.69 18.95
CA THR A 3 -58.16 -9.76 19.24
C THR A 3 -57.36 -10.69 18.31
N ARG A 4 -58.02 -11.58 17.55
CA ARG A 4 -57.35 -12.60 16.71
C ARG A 4 -56.80 -12.04 15.38
N TYR A 5 -57.36 -10.96 14.85
CA TYR A 5 -56.90 -10.38 13.57
C TYR A 5 -55.69 -9.43 13.73
N ARG A 6 -55.44 -8.95 14.95
CA ARG A 6 -54.37 -7.99 15.23
C ARG A 6 -52.97 -8.63 15.25
N PHE A 7 -52.90 -9.94 15.51
CA PHE A 7 -51.65 -10.72 15.42
C PHE A 7 -51.36 -11.22 13.99
N LEU A 8 -52.39 -11.41 13.17
CA LEU A 8 -52.26 -11.95 11.81
C LEU A 8 -51.62 -10.94 10.84
N PHE A 9 -51.76 -9.63 11.10
CA PHE A 9 -51.15 -8.56 10.29
C PHE A 9 -49.73 -8.17 10.74
N LEU A 10 -49.32 -8.57 11.95
CA LEU A 10 -48.02 -8.23 12.54
C LEU A 10 -46.90 -9.14 12.00
N PHE A 11 -47.24 -10.37 11.65
CA PHE A 11 -46.31 -11.36 11.08
C PHE A 11 -45.76 -11.01 9.68
N PRO A 12 -46.58 -10.55 8.70
CA PRO A 12 -46.05 -10.15 7.39
C PRO A 12 -45.21 -8.87 7.44
N LEU A 13 -45.52 -7.94 8.36
CA LEU A 13 -44.76 -6.70 8.53
C LEU A 13 -43.34 -6.97 9.09
N LEU A 14 -43.22 -7.92 10.03
CA LEU A 14 -41.93 -8.33 10.59
C LEU A 14 -41.05 -9.07 9.57
N ALA A 15 -41.66 -9.89 8.71
CA ALA A 15 -40.95 -10.57 7.63
C ALA A 15 -40.36 -9.60 6.58
N LEU A 16 -41.03 -8.46 6.34
CA LEU A 16 -40.57 -7.45 5.38
C LEU A 16 -39.32 -6.70 5.89
N ILE A 17 -39.22 -6.46 7.20
CA ILE A 17 -38.06 -5.80 7.81
C ILE A 17 -36.84 -6.74 7.80
N ALA A 18 -37.03 -8.03 8.08
CA ALA A 18 -35.93 -9.01 8.07
C ALA A 18 -35.28 -9.18 6.69
N ALA A 19 -36.04 -9.08 5.59
CA ALA A 19 -35.49 -9.14 4.23
C ALA A 19 -34.61 -7.92 3.87
N GLY A 20 -34.89 -6.75 4.47
CA GLY A 20 -34.09 -5.53 4.25
C GLY A 20 -32.68 -5.59 4.87
N LEU A 21 -32.50 -6.30 5.98
CA LEU A 21 -31.19 -6.45 6.63
C LEU A 21 -30.26 -7.42 5.88
N ALA A 22 -30.80 -8.45 5.22
CA ALA A 22 -29.99 -9.45 4.50
C ALA A 22 -29.25 -8.85 3.28
N CYS A 23 -29.85 -7.90 2.58
CA CYS A 23 -29.20 -7.25 1.42
C CYS A 23 -28.14 -6.21 1.80
N ASN A 24 -28.11 -5.72 3.04
CA ASN A 24 -27.09 -4.75 3.48
C ASN A 24 -25.81 -5.44 3.98
N PHE A 25 -25.90 -6.70 4.45
CA PHE A 25 -24.74 -7.40 5.01
C PHE A 25 -23.81 -8.04 3.96
N SER A 26 -24.30 -8.29 2.74
CA SER A 26 -23.55 -9.05 1.72
C SER A 26 -22.65 -8.20 0.80
N ARG A 27 -22.44 -6.92 1.09
CA ARG A 27 -21.54 -6.02 0.33
C ARG A 27 -20.29 -5.54 1.10
N ARG A 28 -20.00 -6.09 2.28
CA ARG A 28 -18.82 -5.69 3.07
C ARG A 28 -17.71 -6.74 3.18
N ASN A 29 -17.88 -7.95 2.65
CA ASN A 29 -16.86 -9.01 2.72
C ASN A 29 -16.65 -9.69 1.35
N ALA A 30 -16.05 -8.98 0.43
CA ALA A 30 -15.06 -9.53 -0.51
C ALA A 30 -13.86 -8.60 -0.30
N GLU A 31 -12.69 -9.02 0.16
CA GLU A 31 -11.90 -10.14 -0.34
C GLU A 31 -10.80 -10.43 0.69
N LEU A 32 -10.96 -11.46 1.53
CA LEU A 32 -9.93 -11.84 2.51
C LEU A 32 -9.74 -13.35 2.53
N THR A 33 -9.63 -13.97 1.34
CA THR A 33 -8.97 -15.28 1.22
C THR A 33 -8.55 -15.53 -0.23
N LYS A 34 -7.50 -14.87 -0.72
CA LYS A 34 -6.72 -15.46 -1.81
C LYS A 34 -5.66 -16.34 -1.16
N SER A 35 -5.95 -17.64 -1.17
CA SER A 35 -5.05 -18.72 -0.84
C SER A 35 -3.68 -18.51 -1.51
N VAL A 36 -2.63 -18.38 -0.71
CA VAL A 36 -1.25 -18.44 -1.18
C VAL A 36 -1.01 -19.88 -1.66
N SER A 37 -1.02 -20.07 -2.98
CA SER A 37 -0.38 -21.22 -3.59
C SER A 37 1.13 -20.98 -3.59
N PRO A 38 1.96 -21.96 -3.17
CA PRO A 38 3.40 -21.84 -3.20
C PRO A 38 3.87 -22.34 -4.58
N ASP A 39 3.63 -21.58 -5.63
CA ASP A 39 4.33 -21.81 -6.90
C ASP A 39 4.28 -20.56 -7.76
N SER A 40 5.43 -19.92 -7.85
CA SER A 40 5.93 -19.21 -9.02
C SER A 40 7.30 -18.70 -8.62
N SER A 41 8.30 -19.49 -8.96
CA SER A 41 9.65 -19.00 -9.22
C SER A 41 9.58 -18.06 -10.43
N GLU A 42 9.04 -16.87 -10.22
CA GLU A 42 9.11 -15.79 -11.19
C GLU A 42 10.26 -14.93 -10.73
N THR A 43 11.44 -15.21 -11.31
CA THR A 43 12.56 -14.28 -11.35
C THR A 43 11.98 -12.89 -11.58
N ALA A 44 12.11 -12.01 -10.58
CA ALA A 44 11.66 -10.62 -10.68
C ALA A 44 12.21 -10.06 -11.99
N ALA A 45 11.32 -9.93 -12.98
CA ALA A 45 11.67 -9.32 -14.24
C ALA A 45 12.17 -7.92 -13.89
N VAL A 46 13.39 -7.62 -14.33
CA VAL A 46 13.92 -6.25 -14.37
C VAL A 46 12.76 -5.37 -14.86
N PRO A 47 12.46 -4.26 -14.17
CA PRO A 47 11.32 -3.42 -14.53
C PRO A 47 11.35 -3.24 -16.03
N GLU A 48 10.23 -3.52 -16.69
CA GLU A 48 10.01 -2.97 -18.01
C GLU A 48 9.94 -1.47 -17.75
N LEU A 49 11.12 -0.84 -17.68
CA LEU A 49 11.33 0.58 -17.78
C LEU A 49 10.81 0.91 -19.18
N ALA A 50 9.49 0.95 -19.31
CA ALA A 50 8.76 1.54 -20.40
C ALA A 50 8.90 3.05 -20.25
N VAL A 51 10.16 3.49 -20.17
CA VAL A 51 10.62 4.86 -20.29
C VAL A 51 10.33 5.23 -21.74
N THR A 52 9.05 5.51 -21.97
CA THR A 52 8.55 5.98 -23.24
C THR A 52 8.91 7.45 -23.26
N GLN A 53 10.16 7.75 -23.62
CA GLN A 53 10.62 9.11 -23.87
C GLN A 53 9.99 9.60 -25.17
N ALA A 54 8.72 9.95 -25.10
CA ALA A 54 8.03 10.65 -26.16
C ALA A 54 8.08 12.14 -25.80
N ALA A 55 8.71 12.94 -26.67
CA ALA A 55 8.65 14.41 -26.61
C ALA A 55 9.06 15.05 -25.26
N GLY A 56 10.06 14.50 -24.57
CA GLY A 56 10.55 15.05 -23.30
C GLY A 56 9.66 14.74 -22.09
N GLN A 57 8.71 13.82 -22.22
CA GLN A 57 7.94 13.27 -21.10
C GLN A 57 8.55 11.94 -20.66
N ILE A 58 8.49 11.67 -19.36
CA ILE A 58 8.84 10.38 -18.77
C ILE A 58 7.61 9.78 -18.10
N ARG A 59 7.47 8.46 -18.28
CA ARG A 59 6.52 7.64 -17.54
C ARG A 59 7.27 6.43 -17.03
N LEU A 60 7.31 6.28 -15.71
CA LEU A 60 7.91 5.15 -15.01
C LEU A 60 6.80 4.37 -14.33
N VAL A 61 6.72 3.06 -14.56
CA VAL A 61 5.72 2.18 -13.94
C VAL A 61 6.46 1.17 -13.07
N LEU A 62 6.13 1.14 -11.78
CA LEU A 62 6.75 0.31 -10.76
C LEU A 62 5.70 -0.63 -10.18
N SER A 63 5.95 -1.94 -10.25
CA SER A 63 5.05 -2.94 -9.66
C SER A 63 5.32 -3.14 -8.17
N GLU A 64 4.33 -3.65 -7.44
CA GLU A 64 4.48 -4.10 -6.05
C GLU A 64 5.66 -5.06 -5.86
N ALA A 65 5.82 -6.01 -6.78
CA ALA A 65 6.88 -7.01 -6.73
C ALA A 65 8.26 -6.36 -6.84
N TYR A 66 8.42 -5.40 -7.76
CA TYR A 66 9.68 -4.67 -7.93
C TYR A 66 10.03 -3.86 -6.69
N LEU A 67 9.07 -3.08 -6.18
CA LEU A 67 9.28 -2.26 -4.98
C LEU A 67 9.58 -3.13 -3.74
N THR A 68 8.90 -4.27 -3.62
CA THR A 68 9.14 -5.24 -2.55
C THR A 68 10.54 -5.82 -2.63
N ASP A 69 10.99 -6.26 -3.80
CA ASP A 69 12.34 -6.80 -4.00
C ASP A 69 13.42 -5.75 -3.73
N MET A 70 13.22 -4.53 -4.22
CA MET A 70 14.09 -3.39 -3.99
C MET A 70 14.27 -3.11 -2.48
N LEU A 71 13.17 -3.02 -1.72
CA LEU A 71 13.25 -2.81 -0.27
C LEU A 71 13.89 -3.99 0.47
N ARG A 72 13.55 -5.22 0.11
CA ARG A 72 14.14 -6.41 0.72
C ARG A 72 15.64 -6.43 0.53
N LYS A 73 16.12 -6.16 -0.69
CA LYS A 73 17.54 -6.12 -1.00
C LYS A 73 18.28 -5.04 -0.19
N GLU A 74 17.68 -3.87 -0.01
CA GLU A 74 18.24 -2.79 0.80
C GLU A 74 18.33 -3.17 2.27
N PHE A 75 17.27 -3.74 2.86
CA PHE A 75 17.29 -4.15 4.26
C PHE A 75 18.18 -5.37 4.52
N ASP A 76 18.11 -6.39 3.67
CA ASP A 76 18.90 -7.63 3.78
C ASP A 76 20.42 -7.36 3.60
N SER A 77 20.80 -6.23 2.99
CA SER A 77 22.20 -5.81 2.87
C SER A 77 22.82 -5.32 4.19
N ARG A 78 22.01 -5.10 5.23
CA ARG A 78 22.45 -4.58 6.54
C ARG A 78 22.66 -5.72 7.53
N ASP A 79 23.72 -5.65 8.34
CA ASP A 79 24.04 -6.68 9.34
C ASP A 79 22.95 -6.87 10.42
N ASN A 80 22.19 -5.81 10.71
CA ASN A 80 21.05 -5.83 11.63
C ASN A 80 19.87 -5.08 11.00
N PRO A 81 19.08 -5.76 10.15
CA PRO A 81 18.00 -5.09 9.42
C PRO A 81 16.90 -4.64 10.40
N PRO A 82 16.44 -3.37 10.31
CA PRO A 82 15.34 -2.90 11.16
C PRO A 82 14.02 -3.60 10.83
N LEU A 83 13.88 -4.12 9.61
CA LEU A 83 12.70 -4.79 9.10
C LEU A 83 13.10 -6.06 8.33
N ARG A 84 12.47 -7.19 8.65
CA ARG A 84 12.58 -8.46 7.91
C ARG A 84 11.28 -8.77 7.20
N ASP A 85 11.36 -9.60 6.17
CA ASP A 85 10.20 -10.04 5.39
C ASP A 85 9.34 -8.86 4.88
N ALA A 86 10.02 -7.78 4.47
CA ALA A 86 9.38 -6.58 3.95
C ALA A 86 8.53 -6.92 2.72
N ARG A 87 7.32 -6.37 2.66
CA ARG A 87 6.39 -6.48 1.54
C ARG A 87 5.65 -5.16 1.35
N ILE A 88 5.61 -4.69 0.10
CA ILE A 88 4.81 -3.55 -0.32
C ILE A 88 3.50 -4.04 -0.94
N VAL A 89 2.42 -3.32 -0.62
CA VAL A 89 1.12 -3.39 -1.28
C VAL A 89 0.75 -1.97 -1.72
N LEU A 90 0.23 -1.83 -2.92
CA LEU A 90 -0.16 -0.58 -3.56
C LEU A 90 -1.69 -0.57 -3.72
N GLU A 91 -2.39 0.11 -2.81
CA GLU A 91 -3.85 0.10 -2.76
C GLU A 91 -4.41 1.46 -2.31
N ASP A 92 -5.58 1.84 -2.82
CA ASP A 92 -6.29 3.08 -2.42
C ASP A 92 -5.45 4.37 -2.51
N ARG A 93 -4.59 4.50 -3.53
CA ARG A 93 -3.62 5.61 -3.69
C ARG A 93 -2.56 5.68 -2.59
N ARG A 94 -2.35 4.59 -1.86
CA ARG A 94 -1.43 4.49 -0.74
C ARG A 94 -0.45 3.35 -0.97
N MET A 95 0.73 3.50 -0.39
CA MET A 95 1.71 2.43 -0.26
C MET A 95 1.64 1.88 1.16
N ILE A 96 1.43 0.57 1.28
CA ILE A 96 1.39 -0.14 2.55
C ILE A 96 2.63 -1.03 2.62
N LEU A 97 3.55 -0.70 3.52
CA LEU A 97 4.70 -1.53 3.84
C LEU A 97 4.39 -2.38 5.06
N THR A 98 4.55 -3.69 4.92
CA THR A 98 4.41 -4.67 6.00
C THR A 98 5.71 -5.43 6.21
N GLY A 99 5.96 -5.88 7.43
CA GLY A 99 7.10 -6.75 7.72
C GLY A 99 7.23 -7.07 9.20
N LYS A 100 8.30 -7.76 9.57
CA LYS A 100 8.65 -8.09 10.95
C LYS A 100 9.76 -7.17 11.43
N ALA A 101 9.45 -6.22 12.30
CA ALA A 101 10.49 -5.41 12.93
C ALA A 101 11.13 -6.18 14.09
N GLN A 102 12.45 -6.07 14.23
CA GLN A 102 13.21 -6.74 15.27
C GLN A 102 14.03 -5.74 16.08
N GLN A 103 13.81 -5.70 17.40
CA GLN A 103 14.58 -4.87 18.32
C GLN A 103 15.07 -5.73 19.49
N GLY A 104 16.34 -6.14 19.42
CA GLY A 104 16.91 -7.11 20.35
C GLY A 104 16.17 -8.46 20.26
N PHE A 105 15.50 -8.83 21.35
CA PHE A 105 14.74 -10.09 21.45
C PHE A 105 13.26 -9.94 21.08
N LEU A 106 12.78 -8.71 20.88
CA LEU A 106 11.39 -8.43 20.55
C LEU A 106 11.20 -8.47 19.03
N GLN A 107 10.18 -9.20 18.59
CA GLN A 107 9.72 -9.24 17.21
C GLN A 107 8.24 -8.88 17.17
N ALA A 108 7.87 -7.95 16.30
CA ALA A 108 6.49 -7.54 16.12
C ALA A 108 6.19 -7.23 14.66
N ASP A 109 4.92 -7.34 14.28
CA ASP A 109 4.43 -6.99 12.96
C ASP A 109 4.42 -5.48 12.79
N LEU A 110 5.17 -4.98 11.82
CA LEU A 110 5.14 -3.58 11.42
C LEU A 110 4.17 -3.42 10.26
N VAL A 111 3.28 -2.45 10.37
CA VAL A 111 2.44 -1.96 9.26
C VAL A 111 2.63 -0.46 9.17
N LEU A 112 3.08 0.00 8.01
CA LEU A 112 3.33 1.39 7.67
C LEU A 112 2.48 1.76 6.46
N VAL A 113 1.68 2.81 6.58
CA VAL A 113 0.83 3.32 5.49
C VAL A 113 1.33 4.70 5.11
N MET A 114 1.61 4.89 3.82
CA MET A 114 2.20 6.10 3.27
C MET A 114 1.45 6.58 2.04
N GLU A 115 1.46 7.88 1.85
CA GLU A 115 1.07 8.54 0.61
C GLU A 115 2.32 9.09 -0.07
N LEU A 116 2.39 8.93 -1.39
CA LEU A 116 3.45 9.50 -2.21
C LEU A 116 2.87 10.55 -3.13
N SER A 117 3.54 11.68 -3.24
CA SER A 117 3.14 12.81 -4.08
C SER A 117 4.35 13.50 -4.69
N ALA A 118 4.13 14.30 -5.73
CA ALA A 118 5.15 15.22 -6.24
C ALA A 118 5.20 16.48 -5.37
N ASP A 119 6.39 16.93 -5.01
CA ASP A 119 6.59 18.21 -4.32
C ASP A 119 6.72 19.38 -5.30
N ASN A 120 6.79 20.61 -4.77
CA ASN A 120 6.95 21.81 -5.59
C ASN A 120 8.30 21.89 -6.33
N GLN A 121 9.26 21.03 -6.00
CA GLN A 121 10.58 20.96 -6.62
C GLN A 121 10.64 19.89 -7.73
N GLY A 122 9.55 19.16 -7.94
CA GLY A 122 9.47 18.05 -8.88
C GLY A 122 10.15 16.78 -8.36
N SER A 123 10.24 16.62 -7.04
CA SER A 123 10.78 15.45 -6.35
C SER A 123 9.66 14.63 -5.70
N VAL A 124 9.98 13.41 -5.25
CA VAL A 124 9.04 12.56 -4.53
C VAL A 124 8.95 13.01 -3.08
N ASP A 125 7.76 13.41 -2.65
CA ASP A 125 7.40 13.56 -1.25
C ASP A 125 6.76 12.27 -0.72
N VAL A 126 7.18 11.87 0.47
CA VAL A 126 6.70 10.68 1.17
C VAL A 126 6.08 11.15 2.48
N ASN A 127 4.78 10.92 2.63
CA ASN A 127 4.01 11.26 3.81
C ASN A 127 3.55 9.99 4.52
N VAL A 128 4.09 9.71 5.71
CA VAL A 128 3.64 8.58 6.53
C VAL A 128 2.34 8.94 7.24
N ILE A 129 1.25 8.25 6.88
CA ILE A 129 -0.08 8.45 7.46
C ILE A 129 -0.20 7.75 8.82
N THR A 130 0.30 6.51 8.89
CA THR A 130 0.31 5.76 10.15
C THR A 130 1.41 4.71 10.12
N ALA A 131 1.98 4.43 11.30
CA ALA A 131 2.75 3.22 11.54
C ALA A 131 2.28 2.55 12.82
N SER A 132 2.21 1.22 12.77
CA SER A 132 1.84 0.38 13.90
C SER A 132 2.81 -0.78 14.03
N LEU A 133 3.14 -1.11 15.27
CA LEU A 133 3.96 -2.24 15.65
C LEU A 133 3.12 -3.16 16.55
N GLY A 134 2.57 -4.22 15.95
CA GLY A 134 1.52 -5.03 16.55
C GLY A 134 0.29 -4.18 16.83
N ASP A 135 -0.19 -4.21 18.08
CA ASP A 135 -1.37 -3.44 18.51
C ASP A 135 -1.05 -1.99 18.90
N PHE A 136 0.20 -1.55 18.76
CA PHE A 136 0.66 -0.24 19.23
C PHE A 136 0.95 0.71 18.05
N SER A 137 0.33 1.89 18.06
CA SER A 137 0.73 2.98 17.16
C SER A 137 2.08 3.55 17.57
N LEU A 138 2.95 3.81 16.59
CA LEU A 138 4.25 4.42 16.85
C LEU A 138 4.09 5.93 17.08
N PRO A 139 4.93 6.53 17.96
CA PRO A 139 4.93 7.97 18.17
C PRO A 139 5.45 8.70 16.92
N GLU A 140 5.01 9.94 16.74
CA GLU A 140 5.31 10.79 15.58
C GLU A 140 6.81 10.88 15.28
N SER A 141 7.65 11.00 16.31
CA SER A 141 9.12 11.05 16.14
C SER A 141 9.71 9.83 15.42
N VAL A 142 9.10 8.65 15.59
CA VAL A 142 9.52 7.42 14.90
C VAL A 142 8.97 7.39 13.49
N LEU A 143 7.78 7.95 13.27
CA LEU A 143 7.20 8.11 11.93
C LEU A 143 8.09 9.01 11.07
N ASP A 144 8.59 10.11 11.63
CA ASP A 144 9.47 11.05 10.94
C ASP A 144 10.80 10.39 10.52
N GLU A 145 11.41 9.60 11.42
CA GLU A 145 12.65 8.88 11.14
C GLU A 145 12.46 7.80 10.05
N LEU A 146 11.35 7.06 10.11
CA LEU A 146 10.99 6.09 9.07
C LEU A 146 10.70 6.77 7.73
N SER A 147 9.99 7.89 7.74
CA SER A 147 9.72 8.70 6.55
C SER A 147 11.02 9.14 5.88
N ALA A 148 11.96 9.67 6.66
CA ALA A 148 13.26 10.10 6.16
C ALA A 148 14.06 8.92 5.59
N THR A 149 14.05 7.77 6.26
CA THR A 149 14.74 6.56 5.78
C THR A 149 14.19 6.10 4.44
N ILE A 150 12.86 6.01 4.31
CA ILE A 150 12.21 5.55 3.09
C ILE A 150 12.41 6.55 1.96
N ARG A 151 12.34 7.84 2.26
CA ARG A 151 12.67 8.91 1.30
C ARG A 151 14.08 8.73 0.75
N THR A 152 15.07 8.52 1.62
CA THR A 152 16.45 8.29 1.18
C THR A 152 16.59 7.05 0.31
N ILE A 153 15.89 5.95 0.62
CA ILE A 153 15.92 4.73 -0.22
C ILE A 153 15.34 5.03 -1.59
N PHE A 154 14.20 5.73 -1.65
CA PHE A 154 13.56 6.12 -2.89
C PHE A 154 14.44 7.06 -3.71
N GLU A 155 15.06 8.04 -3.07
CA GLU A 155 16.00 8.96 -3.71
C GLU A 155 17.25 8.23 -4.23
N THR A 156 17.74 7.22 -3.52
CA THR A 156 18.95 6.49 -3.93
C THR A 156 18.69 5.55 -5.10
N GLN A 157 17.52 4.91 -5.13
CA GLN A 157 17.20 3.86 -6.11
C GLN A 157 16.44 4.40 -7.33
N VAL A 158 15.55 5.39 -7.13
CA VAL A 158 14.66 5.90 -8.18
C VAL A 158 15.15 7.23 -8.74
N SER A 159 15.68 8.15 -7.92
CA SER A 159 16.14 9.47 -8.43
C SER A 159 17.20 9.39 -9.53
N PRO A 160 18.18 8.45 -9.54
CA PRO A 160 19.15 8.38 -10.63
C PRO A 160 18.50 8.13 -12.00
N GLU A 161 17.33 7.48 -12.05
CA GLU A 161 16.60 7.23 -13.29
C GLU A 161 15.82 8.47 -13.76
N ILE A 162 15.51 9.39 -12.84
CA ILE A 162 14.67 10.57 -13.08
C ILE A 162 15.38 11.91 -12.81
N GLU A 163 16.70 11.93 -12.58
CA GLU A 163 17.48 13.11 -12.16
C GLU A 163 17.34 14.30 -13.13
N ASN A 164 17.10 14.02 -14.41
CA ASN A 164 16.92 15.01 -15.47
C ASN A 164 15.45 15.39 -15.74
N PHE A 165 14.52 14.92 -14.88
CA PHE A 165 13.09 15.11 -15.05
C PHE A 165 12.48 15.79 -13.81
N TYR A 166 11.49 16.65 -14.07
CA TYR A 166 10.59 17.20 -13.07
C TYR A 166 9.38 16.26 -12.94
N ILE A 167 9.12 15.74 -11.74
CA ILE A 167 7.96 14.89 -11.49
C ILE A 167 6.69 15.75 -11.43
N ASP A 168 5.73 15.44 -12.28
CA ASP A 168 4.42 16.10 -12.32
C ASP A 168 3.42 15.41 -11.41
N GLU A 169 3.39 14.07 -11.44
CA GLU A 169 2.37 13.29 -10.77
C GLU A 169 2.88 11.88 -10.39
N ILE A 170 2.41 11.39 -9.24
CA ILE A 170 2.56 10.00 -8.82
C ILE A 170 1.16 9.43 -8.65
N ILE A 171 0.86 8.36 -9.40
CA ILE A 171 -0.44 7.69 -9.41
C ILE A 171 -0.22 6.27 -8.89
N ILE A 172 -1.00 5.84 -7.91
CA ILE A 172 -1.00 4.46 -7.43
C ILE A 172 -2.39 3.87 -7.73
N SER A 173 -2.42 2.87 -8.61
CA SER A 173 -3.65 2.16 -9.03
C SER A 173 -3.31 0.75 -9.48
N ASP A 174 -4.25 -0.18 -9.28
CA ASP A 174 -4.17 -1.55 -9.82
C ASP A 174 -2.89 -2.33 -9.45
N GLY A 175 -2.33 -2.09 -8.24
CA GLY A 175 -1.09 -2.73 -7.80
C GLY A 175 0.18 -2.16 -8.44
N GLU A 176 0.08 -1.01 -9.12
CA GLU A 176 1.19 -0.33 -9.79
C GLU A 176 1.30 1.13 -9.33
N MET A 177 2.54 1.62 -9.30
CA MET A 177 2.87 3.03 -9.12
C MET A 177 3.35 3.58 -10.46
N THR A 178 2.64 4.56 -10.99
CA THR A 178 3.06 5.33 -12.17
C THR A 178 3.59 6.68 -11.73
N ILE A 179 4.84 6.98 -12.08
CA ILE A 179 5.46 8.29 -11.93
C ILE A 179 5.51 8.94 -13.31
N GLN A 180 4.96 10.15 -13.43
CA GLN A 180 4.96 10.93 -14.66
C GLN A 180 5.72 12.23 -14.45
N GLY A 181 6.42 12.66 -15.49
CA GLY A 181 7.17 13.90 -15.45
C GLY A 181 7.59 14.38 -16.82
N HIS A 182 8.34 15.47 -16.84
CA HIS A 182 8.91 16.07 -18.04
C HIS A 182 10.36 16.49 -17.84
N ALA A 183 11.12 16.61 -18.93
CA ALA A 183 12.50 17.03 -18.89
C ALA A 183 12.62 18.44 -18.29
N ARG A 184 13.63 18.64 -17.45
CA ARG A 184 13.88 19.92 -16.76
C ARG A 184 14.35 21.03 -17.69
#